data_AF-A0A9W5S3G9-F1
#
_entry.id   AF-A0A9W5S3G9-F1
#
_cell.length_a   1.000
_cell.length_b   1.000
_cell.length_c   1.000
_cell.angle_alpha   90.00
_cell.angle_beta   90.00
_cell.angle_gamma   90.00
#
_symmetry.space_group_name_H-M   'P 1'
#
loop_
_entity.id
_entity.type
_entity.pdbx_description
1 polymer ?
#
loop_
_entity_poly.entity_id
_entity_poly.type
_entity_poly.pdbx_seq_one_letter_code
_entity_poly.pdbx_strand_id
1 'polypeptide(L)'
;KPIDMAVPTVSLVPFEQIADLVGGSEQVVVAVFLRVEGDAPGNMFFIIQENSAKRLLGNLLSIEPEDGAAYTEMEFSALNEIGNILAGSYLSSLADFTNLSMHPTVPSLAVDMAGAILSYGLLQFGQMGDGAMLIETTFLEDDDEVEGHFFLIPDPDSFDKIFRALGVPLE
;
A
#
# COMPACT_ATOMS: atom_id res chain seq x y z
N LYS A 1 9.90 -11.40 -15.43
CA LYS A 1 9.52 -10.63 -16.65
C LYS A 1 9.43 -9.16 -16.28
N PRO A 2 9.50 -8.20 -17.22
CA PRO A 2 9.14 -6.81 -16.90
C PRO A 2 7.65 -6.73 -16.52
N ILE A 3 7.33 -5.99 -15.46
CA ILE A 3 5.96 -5.67 -15.04
C ILE A 3 5.76 -4.18 -15.32
N ASP A 4 4.70 -3.85 -16.07
CA ASP A 4 4.35 -2.46 -16.34
C ASP A 4 3.44 -1.94 -15.23
N MET A 5 3.80 -0.79 -14.65
CA MET A 5 2.97 -0.08 -13.69
C MET A 5 2.23 1.04 -14.42
N ALA A 6 0.90 1.05 -14.32
CA ALA A 6 0.11 2.16 -14.81
C ALA A 6 0.46 3.46 -14.04
N VAL A 7 0.25 4.62 -14.66
CA VAL A 7 0.44 5.90 -13.99
C VAL A 7 -0.51 5.95 -12.78
N PRO A 8 0.00 6.08 -11.55
CA PRO A 8 -0.84 6.01 -10.37
C PRO A 8 -1.74 7.25 -10.29
N THR A 9 -3.01 7.04 -9.93
CA THR A 9 -3.94 8.12 -9.65
C THR A 9 -3.92 8.41 -8.15
N VAL A 10 -3.76 9.69 -7.78
CA VAL A 10 -3.79 10.12 -6.38
C VAL A 10 -5.15 10.73 -6.08
N SER A 11 -5.82 10.24 -5.06
CA SER A 11 -7.10 10.78 -4.58
C SER A 11 -7.10 10.90 -3.06
N LEU A 12 -7.85 11.87 -2.55
CA LEU A 12 -8.15 11.96 -1.12
C LEU A 12 -9.37 11.10 -0.84
N VAL A 13 -9.22 10.12 0.05
CA VAL A 13 -10.33 9.27 0.48
C VAL A 13 -10.49 9.34 1.99
N PRO A 14 -11.73 9.38 2.51
CA PRO A 14 -11.96 9.18 3.93
C PRO A 14 -11.39 7.83 4.36
N PHE A 15 -10.74 7.78 5.52
CA PHE A 15 -10.13 6.55 6.02
C PHE A 15 -11.15 5.40 6.09
N GLU A 16 -12.39 5.71 6.47
CA GLU A 16 -13.50 4.75 6.58
C GLU A 16 -13.81 4.03 5.25
N GLN A 17 -13.49 4.65 4.11
CA GLN A 17 -13.75 4.07 2.78
C GLN A 17 -12.61 3.16 2.29
N ILE A 18 -11.48 3.11 2.98
CA ILE A 18 -10.33 2.28 2.58
C ILE A 18 -10.73 0.80 2.54
N ALA A 19 -11.51 0.33 3.51
CA ALA A 19 -11.97 -1.05 3.56
C ALA A 19 -12.85 -1.39 2.34
N ASP A 20 -13.74 -0.49 1.93
CA ASP A 20 -14.65 -0.70 0.81
C ASP A 20 -13.89 -0.78 -0.53
N LEU A 21 -12.84 0.03 -0.69
CA LEU A 21 -11.99 0.03 -1.87
C LEU A 21 -11.26 -1.30 -2.09
N VAL A 22 -11.01 -2.06 -1.03
CA VAL A 22 -10.33 -3.36 -1.12
C VAL A 22 -11.27 -4.56 -1.08
N GLY A 23 -12.58 -4.33 -1.22
CA GLY A 23 -13.61 -5.40 -1.27
C GLY A 23 -14.46 -5.53 0.00
N GLY A 24 -14.31 -4.64 0.97
CA GLY A 24 -15.07 -4.58 2.21
C GLY A 24 -14.29 -5.07 3.44
N SER A 25 -14.82 -4.79 4.63
CA SER A 25 -14.13 -5.07 5.91
C SER A 25 -13.81 -6.55 6.14
N GLU A 26 -14.65 -7.46 5.64
CA GLU A 26 -14.52 -8.92 5.80
C GLU A 26 -13.62 -9.55 4.73
N GLN A 27 -13.18 -8.79 3.72
CA GLN A 27 -12.34 -9.32 2.66
C GLN A 27 -10.96 -9.68 3.23
N VAL A 28 -10.54 -10.93 3.06
CA VAL A 28 -9.18 -11.36 3.39
C VAL A 28 -8.21 -10.76 2.37
N VAL A 29 -7.22 -10.05 2.87
CA VAL A 29 -6.21 -9.36 2.07
C VAL A 29 -4.81 -9.66 2.60
N VAL A 30 -3.83 -9.51 1.72
CA VAL A 30 -2.43 -9.40 2.11
C VAL A 30 -2.11 -7.91 2.22
N ALA A 31 -1.62 -7.48 3.37
CA ALA A 31 -1.18 -6.11 3.57
C ALA A 31 0.29 -6.05 3.95
N VAL A 32 1.03 -5.18 3.28
CA VAL A 32 2.36 -4.76 3.68
C VAL A 32 2.25 -3.36 4.27
N PHE A 33 2.67 -3.20 5.51
CA PHE A 33 2.61 -1.95 6.24
C PHE A 33 4.03 -1.47 6.58
N LEU A 34 4.28 -0.17 6.43
CA LEU A 34 5.49 0.48 6.89
C LEU A 34 5.22 1.89 7.43
N ARG A 35 6.13 2.36 8.27
CA ARG A 35 6.16 3.75 8.74
C ARG A 35 7.03 4.56 7.78
N VAL A 36 6.55 5.75 7.43
CA VAL A 36 7.32 6.77 6.72
C VAL A 36 7.91 7.70 7.77
N GLU A 37 9.22 7.90 7.70
CA GLU A 37 9.98 8.83 8.54
C GLU A 37 10.54 9.98 7.68
N GLY A 38 10.89 11.09 8.33
CA GLY A 38 11.49 12.26 7.69
C GLY A 38 10.67 13.53 7.87
N ASP A 39 10.56 14.33 6.81
CA ASP A 39 9.95 15.67 6.85
C ASP A 39 8.42 15.63 6.92
N ALA A 40 7.83 14.56 6.36
CA ALA A 40 6.40 14.28 6.35
C ALA A 40 6.13 12.83 6.82
N PRO A 41 6.27 12.55 8.12
CA PRO A 41 6.00 11.23 8.66
C PRO A 41 4.54 10.81 8.47
N GLY A 42 4.33 9.51 8.37
CA GLY A 42 3.03 8.91 8.14
C GLY A 42 3.11 7.41 8.06
N ASN A 43 2.03 6.76 7.66
CA ASN A 43 1.97 5.30 7.48
C ASN A 43 1.65 4.99 6.02
N MET A 44 2.32 3.99 5.48
CA MET A 44 2.04 3.49 4.15
C MET A 44 1.56 2.04 4.24
N PHE A 45 0.44 1.76 3.58
CA PHE A 45 -0.11 0.42 3.42
C PHE A 45 -0.13 0.07 1.95
N PHE A 46 0.39 -1.09 1.61
CA PHE A 46 0.13 -1.75 0.35
C PHE A 46 -0.84 -2.90 0.61
N ILE A 47 -2.02 -2.85 0.00
CA ILE A 47 -3.06 -3.87 0.19
C ILE A 47 -3.35 -4.52 -1.16
N ILE A 48 -3.35 -5.83 -1.17
CA ILE A 48 -3.64 -6.65 -2.34
C ILE A 48 -4.55 -7.81 -1.92
N GLN A 49 -5.56 -8.11 -2.74
CA GLN A 49 -6.44 -9.23 -2.49
C GLN A 49 -5.69 -10.57 -2.59
N GLU A 50 -6.14 -11.58 -1.85
CA GLU A 50 -5.47 -12.89 -1.82
C GLU A 50 -5.30 -13.51 -3.22
N ASN A 51 -6.33 -13.41 -4.07
CA ASN A 51 -6.28 -13.90 -5.45
C ASN A 51 -5.21 -13.18 -6.27
N SER A 52 -5.12 -11.86 -6.13
CA SER A 52 -4.12 -11.03 -6.80
C SER A 52 -2.70 -11.33 -6.29
N ALA A 53 -2.54 -11.55 -4.98
CA ALA A 53 -1.27 -11.95 -4.37
C ALA A 53 -0.79 -13.32 -4.86
N LYS A 54 -1.68 -14.31 -4.95
CA LYS A 54 -1.37 -15.64 -5.49
C LYS A 54 -0.96 -15.59 -6.96
N ARG A 55 -1.65 -14.78 -7.78
CA ARG A 55 -1.27 -14.57 -9.19
C ARG A 55 0.12 -13.94 -9.30
N LEU A 56 0.36 -12.88 -8.53
CA LEU A 56 1.66 -12.20 -8.46
C LEU A 56 2.79 -13.17 -8.09
N LEU A 57 2.56 -14.02 -7.07
CA LEU A 57 3.51 -15.05 -6.65
C LEU A 57 3.72 -16.14 -7.69
N GLY A 58 2.64 -16.62 -8.31
CA GLY A 58 2.73 -17.64 -9.35
C GLY A 58 3.57 -17.17 -10.53
N ASN A 59 3.44 -15.90 -10.92
CA ASN A 59 4.23 -15.30 -11.97
C ASN A 59 5.71 -15.16 -11.57
N LEU A 60 5.97 -14.80 -10.31
CA LEU A 60 7.34 -14.52 -9.83
C LEU A 60 8.14 -15.79 -9.53
N LEU A 61 7.48 -16.80 -8.97
CA LEU A 61 8.11 -18.06 -8.55
C LEU A 61 7.94 -19.17 -9.60
N SER A 62 7.11 -18.98 -10.63
CA SER A 62 6.71 -20.03 -11.58
C SER A 62 6.12 -21.27 -10.88
N ILE A 63 5.41 -21.05 -9.78
CA ILE A 63 4.74 -22.07 -8.98
C ILE A 63 3.24 -21.88 -9.20
N GLU A 64 2.49 -22.97 -9.45
CA GLU A 64 1.03 -22.86 -9.44
C GLU A 64 0.55 -22.70 -7.98
N PRO A 65 -0.11 -21.58 -7.63
CA PRO A 65 -0.61 -21.41 -6.27
C PRO A 65 -1.68 -22.48 -5.98
N GLU A 66 -1.52 -23.21 -4.88
CA GLU A 66 -2.52 -24.17 -4.44
C GLU A 66 -3.70 -23.41 -3.80
N ASP A 67 -4.91 -23.63 -4.31
CA ASP A 67 -6.07 -22.87 -3.86
C ASP A 67 -6.46 -23.25 -2.42
N GLY A 68 -6.71 -22.25 -1.57
CA GLY A 68 -6.97 -22.44 -0.13
C GLY A 68 -5.79 -22.91 0.73
N ALA A 69 -4.56 -23.04 0.19
CA ALA A 69 -3.38 -23.31 1.00
C ALA A 69 -2.86 -22.05 1.71
N ALA A 70 -2.32 -22.23 2.92
CA ALA A 70 -1.61 -21.17 3.63
C ALA A 70 -0.29 -20.83 2.91
N TYR A 71 0.09 -19.55 2.91
CA TYR A 71 1.36 -19.11 2.35
C TYR A 71 2.56 -19.82 3.02
N THR A 72 3.44 -20.35 2.20
CA THR A 72 4.75 -20.85 2.61
C THR A 72 5.67 -19.70 3.04
N GLU A 73 6.73 -20.01 3.78
CA GLU A 73 7.75 -19.01 4.18
C GLU A 73 8.38 -18.31 2.97
N MET A 74 8.54 -19.02 1.84
CA MET A 74 9.08 -18.48 0.60
C MET A 74 8.12 -17.49 -0.05
N GLU A 75 6.84 -17.84 -0.14
CA GLU A 75 5.81 -16.94 -0.68
C GLU A 75 5.63 -15.70 0.19
N PHE A 76 5.65 -15.85 1.51
CA PHE A 76 5.58 -14.72 2.43
C PHE A 76 6.79 -13.79 2.27
N SER A 77 7.99 -14.35 2.14
CA SER A 77 9.21 -13.57 1.90
C SER A 77 9.19 -12.85 0.56
N ALA A 78 8.68 -13.51 -0.49
CA ALA A 78 8.53 -12.90 -1.81
C ALA A 78 7.53 -11.74 -1.79
N LEU A 79 6.36 -11.91 -1.15
CA LEU A 79 5.38 -10.82 -0.99
C LEU A 79 5.96 -9.64 -0.20
N ASN A 80 6.71 -9.91 0.86
CA ASN A 80 7.35 -8.85 1.65
C ASN A 80 8.39 -8.08 0.83
N GLU A 81 9.20 -8.79 0.02
CA GLU A 81 10.17 -8.15 -0.87
C GLU A 81 9.49 -7.30 -1.96
N ILE A 82 8.39 -7.79 -2.54
CA ILE A 82 7.61 -7.02 -3.51
C ILE A 82 7.04 -5.76 -2.86
N GLY A 83 6.43 -5.89 -1.68
CA GLY A 83 5.93 -4.75 -0.92
C GLY A 83 7.03 -3.74 -0.62
N ASN A 84 8.23 -4.19 -0.23
CA ASN A 84 9.38 -3.34 0.03
C ASN A 84 9.86 -2.57 -1.21
N ILE A 85 10.00 -3.26 -2.36
CA ILE A 85 10.44 -2.64 -3.63
C ILE A 85 9.42 -1.60 -4.10
N LEU A 86 8.13 -1.96 -4.08
CA LEU A 86 7.06 -1.08 -4.54
C LEU A 86 6.93 0.13 -3.61
N ALA A 87 6.84 -0.08 -2.30
CA ALA A 87 6.74 1.01 -1.34
C ALA A 87 7.96 1.94 -1.38
N GLY A 88 9.17 1.38 -1.54
CA GLY A 88 10.39 2.17 -1.73
C GLY A 88 10.35 3.01 -3.01
N SER A 89 9.87 2.44 -4.12
CA SER A 89 9.74 3.15 -5.40
C SER A 89 8.69 4.26 -5.35
N TYR A 90 7.56 4.00 -4.70
CA TYR A 90 6.50 4.98 -4.45
C TYR A 90 6.98 6.13 -3.58
N LEU A 91 7.60 5.82 -2.46
CA LEU A 91 8.07 6.83 -1.52
C LEU A 91 9.19 7.69 -2.14
N SER A 92 10.09 7.07 -2.91
CA SER A 92 11.13 7.81 -3.65
C SER A 92 10.51 8.78 -4.66
N SER A 93 9.53 8.32 -5.44
CA SER A 93 8.83 9.19 -6.40
C SER A 93 8.10 10.34 -5.71
N LEU A 94 7.41 10.05 -4.61
CA LEU A 94 6.72 11.08 -3.82
C LEU A 94 7.72 12.08 -3.21
N ALA A 95 8.88 11.61 -2.74
CA ALA A 95 9.95 12.45 -2.23
C ALA A 95 10.51 13.38 -3.32
N ASP A 96 10.70 12.85 -4.53
CA ASP A 96 11.15 13.64 -5.68
C ASP A 96 10.11 14.70 -6.10
N PHE A 97 8.82 14.35 -6.12
CA PHE A 97 7.74 15.29 -6.47
C PHE A 97 7.55 16.39 -5.44
N THR A 98 7.65 16.05 -4.16
CA THR A 98 7.42 17.01 -3.05
C THR A 98 8.70 17.73 -2.62
N ASN A 99 9.86 17.24 -3.05
CA ASN A 99 11.18 17.66 -2.56
C ASN A 99 11.28 17.57 -1.02
N LEU A 100 10.58 16.59 -0.42
CA LEU A 100 10.60 16.28 1.00
C LEU A 100 11.41 15.01 1.24
N SER A 101 12.19 14.98 2.32
CA SER A 101 12.90 13.77 2.74
C SER A 101 11.90 12.78 3.35
N MET A 102 11.72 11.63 2.70
CA MET A 102 10.85 10.55 3.15
C MET A 102 11.54 9.20 2.99
N HIS A 103 11.61 8.43 4.07
CA HIS A 103 12.26 7.12 4.09
C HIS A 103 11.39 6.07 4.79
N PRO A 104 11.31 4.84 4.26
CA PRO A 104 10.48 3.80 4.84
C PRO A 104 11.22 3.09 5.98
N THR A 105 10.49 2.66 7.00
CA THR A 105 10.97 1.65 7.94
C THR A 105 10.93 0.25 7.33
N VAL A 106 11.48 -0.74 8.05
CA VAL A 106 11.33 -2.15 7.67
C VAL A 106 9.83 -2.48 7.59
N PRO A 107 9.35 -3.02 6.45
CA PRO A 107 7.95 -3.37 6.31
C PRO A 107 7.59 -4.59 7.14
N SER A 108 6.32 -4.64 7.55
CA SER A 108 5.70 -5.82 8.15
C SER A 108 4.56 -6.30 7.26
N LEU A 109 4.42 -7.62 7.12
CA LEU A 109 3.35 -8.22 6.33
C LEU A 109 2.32 -8.87 7.26
N ALA A 110 1.04 -8.69 6.94
CA ALA A 110 -0.08 -9.34 7.59
C ALA A 110 -1.06 -9.91 6.56
N VAL A 111 -1.71 -11.02 6.91
CA VAL A 111 -2.80 -11.61 6.13
C VAL A 111 -3.98 -11.76 7.05
N ASP A 112 -5.01 -10.95 6.84
CA ASP A 112 -6.21 -10.91 7.68
C ASP A 112 -7.35 -10.20 6.92
N MET A 113 -8.51 -10.10 7.55
CA MET A 113 -9.62 -9.27 7.08
C MET A 113 -9.18 -7.80 7.00
N ALA A 114 -9.52 -7.11 5.92
CA ALA A 114 -9.15 -5.71 5.68
C ALA A 114 -9.51 -4.81 6.87
N GLY A 115 -10.70 -5.00 7.45
CA GLY A 115 -11.14 -4.25 8.64
C GLY A 115 -10.23 -4.48 9.86
N ALA A 116 -9.72 -5.70 10.05
CA ALA A 116 -8.82 -6.04 11.15
C ALA A 116 -7.44 -5.37 10.96
N ILE A 117 -6.88 -5.41 9.75
CA ILE A 117 -5.60 -4.78 9.41
C ILE A 117 -5.69 -3.26 9.59
N LEU A 118 -6.75 -2.64 9.06
CA LEU A 118 -6.96 -1.20 9.17
C LEU A 118 -7.18 -0.78 10.63
N SER A 119 -7.93 -1.57 11.40
CA SER A 119 -8.12 -1.33 12.83
C SER A 119 -6.81 -1.43 13.62
N TYR A 120 -5.95 -2.39 13.29
CA TYR A 120 -4.62 -2.50 13.88
C TYR A 120 -3.75 -1.28 13.55
N GLY A 121 -3.79 -0.82 12.29
CA GLY A 121 -3.15 0.42 11.86
C GLY A 121 -3.64 1.63 12.67
N LEU A 122 -4.96 1.79 12.82
CA LEU A 122 -5.54 2.86 13.63
C LEU A 122 -5.07 2.83 15.10
N LEU A 123 -5.07 1.64 15.73
CA LEU A 123 -4.73 1.48 17.14
C LEU A 123 -3.26 1.79 17.44
N GLN A 124 -2.35 1.47 16.52
CA GLN A 124 -0.92 1.71 16.70
C GLN A 124 -0.55 3.20 16.63
N PHE A 125 -1.34 4.02 15.92
CA PHE A 125 -0.88 5.36 15.50
C PHE A 125 -1.78 6.52 15.96
N GLY A 126 -2.81 6.27 16.78
CA GLY A 126 -3.54 7.31 17.51
C GLY A 126 -4.42 8.20 16.62
N GLN A 127 -4.28 9.53 16.74
CA GLN A 127 -5.04 10.50 15.94
C GLN A 127 -4.47 10.58 14.52
N MET A 128 -5.04 9.80 13.60
CA MET A 128 -4.87 10.01 12.17
C MET A 128 -5.64 11.27 11.74
N GLY A 129 -5.18 11.94 10.68
CA GLY A 129 -5.96 13.02 10.07
C GLY A 129 -7.28 12.51 9.50
N ASP A 130 -8.21 13.42 9.19
CA ASP A 130 -9.57 13.09 8.70
C ASP A 130 -9.59 12.41 7.31
N GLY A 131 -8.44 12.28 6.64
CA GLY A 131 -8.33 11.71 5.31
C GLY A 131 -7.04 10.93 5.09
N ALA A 132 -7.13 9.94 4.21
CA ALA A 132 -5.99 9.22 3.65
C ALA A 132 -5.76 9.66 2.20
N MET A 133 -4.50 9.69 1.78
CA MET A 133 -4.18 9.75 0.36
C MET A 133 -4.15 8.33 -0.18
N LEU A 134 -5.10 8.02 -1.05
CA LEU A 134 -5.09 6.80 -1.83
C LEU A 134 -4.26 7.04 -3.09
N ILE A 135 -3.33 6.12 -3.33
CA ILE A 135 -2.56 5.99 -4.55
C ILE A 135 -2.95 4.65 -5.16
N GLU A 136 -3.84 4.71 -6.17
CA GLU A 136 -4.27 3.50 -6.87
C GLU A 136 -3.17 3.01 -7.79
N THR A 137 -2.90 1.70 -7.74
CA THR A 137 -1.83 1.08 -8.52
C THR A 137 -2.33 -0.17 -9.22
N THR A 138 -2.47 -0.06 -10.53
CA THR A 138 -2.68 -1.22 -11.38
C THR A 138 -1.34 -1.77 -11.84
N PHE A 139 -1.07 -3.04 -11.55
CA PHE A 139 0.02 -3.80 -12.16
C PHE A 139 -0.52 -4.52 -13.39
N LEU A 140 0.12 -4.32 -14.54
CA LEU A 140 -0.21 -4.99 -15.79
C LEU A 140 0.89 -6.01 -16.13
N GLU A 141 0.52 -7.27 -16.33
CA GLU A 141 1.41 -8.26 -16.92
C GLU A 141 0.72 -8.98 -18.09
N ASP A 142 1.27 -8.77 -19.30
CA ASP A 142 0.85 -9.34 -20.60
C ASP A 142 -0.62 -9.02 -21.01
N ASP A 143 -1.63 -9.50 -20.27
CA ASP A 143 -3.08 -9.24 -20.43
C ASP A 143 -3.88 -9.42 -19.09
N ASP A 144 -3.20 -9.83 -18.00
CA ASP A 144 -3.80 -10.02 -16.68
C ASP A 144 -3.53 -8.80 -15.79
N GLU A 145 -4.60 -8.20 -15.30
CA GLU A 145 -4.57 -7.07 -14.39
C GLU A 145 -4.48 -7.57 -12.94
N VAL A 146 -3.42 -7.17 -12.25
CA VAL A 146 -3.26 -7.38 -10.81
C VAL A 146 -3.47 -6.02 -10.14
N GLU A 147 -4.61 -5.87 -9.48
CA GLU A 147 -4.92 -4.65 -8.75
C GLU A 147 -4.34 -4.68 -7.34
N GLY A 148 -3.68 -3.58 -6.96
CA GLY A 148 -3.24 -3.33 -5.59
C GLY A 148 -3.39 -1.85 -5.23
N HIS A 149 -3.51 -1.57 -3.95
CA HIS A 149 -3.77 -0.22 -3.47
C HIS A 149 -2.68 0.22 -2.52
N PHE A 150 -2.07 1.37 -2.81
CA PHE A 150 -1.21 2.05 -1.87
C PHE A 150 -2.00 3.12 -1.13
N PHE A 151 -1.98 3.08 0.20
CA PHE A 151 -2.58 4.10 1.04
C PHE A 151 -1.48 4.78 1.83
N LEU A 152 -1.30 6.07 1.62
CA LEU A 152 -0.47 6.92 2.47
C LEU A 152 -1.40 7.67 3.42
N ILE A 153 -1.17 7.47 4.72
CA ILE A 153 -1.88 8.15 5.79
C ILE A 153 -0.87 9.03 6.51
N PRO A 154 -0.76 10.31 6.12
CA PRO A 154 0.15 11.24 6.78
C PRO A 154 -0.24 11.42 8.24
N ASP A 155 0.73 11.70 9.08
CA ASP A 155 0.44 12.27 10.40
C ASP A 155 -0.27 13.63 10.21
N PRO A 156 -1.07 14.10 11.20
CA PRO A 156 -1.80 15.36 11.09
C PRO A 156 -0.93 16.55 10.65
N ASP A 157 0.28 16.67 11.20
CA ASP A 157 1.22 17.76 10.87
C ASP A 157 1.93 17.59 9.51
N SER A 158 1.85 16.40 8.91
CA SER A 158 2.46 16.07 7.63
C SER A 158 1.55 16.32 6.45
N PHE A 159 0.24 16.25 6.67
CA PHE A 159 -0.78 16.42 5.63
C PHE A 159 -0.61 17.76 4.90
N ASP A 160 -0.59 18.87 5.65
CA ASP A 160 -0.40 20.21 5.11
C ASP A 160 0.92 20.38 4.35
N LYS A 161 1.99 19.73 4.80
CA LYS A 161 3.32 19.81 4.16
C LYS A 161 3.30 19.16 2.78
N ILE A 162 2.72 17.96 2.69
CA ILE A 162 2.62 17.22 1.42
C ILE A 162 1.74 18.00 0.44
N PHE A 163 0.57 18.48 0.88
CA PHE A 163 -0.37 19.21 0.01
C PHE A 163 0.23 20.52 -0.53
N ARG A 164 0.90 21.29 0.33
CA ARG A 164 1.62 22.51 -0.11
C ARG A 164 2.71 22.18 -1.10
N ALA A 165 3.47 21.10 -0.88
CA ALA A 165 4.53 20.67 -1.79
C ALA A 165 3.99 20.21 -3.15
N LEU A 166 2.82 19.57 -3.17
CA LEU A 166 2.11 19.18 -4.39
C LEU A 166 1.39 20.35 -5.09
N GLY A 167 1.42 21.56 -4.51
CA GLY A 167 0.78 22.74 -5.10
C GLY A 167 -0.75 22.73 -5.01
N VAL A 168 -1.32 21.91 -4.13
CA VAL A 168 -2.77 21.85 -3.90
C VAL A 168 -3.16 22.92 -2.87
N PRO A 169 -4.11 23.83 -3.17
CA PRO A 169 -4.57 24.82 -2.19
C PRO A 169 -5.28 24.11 -1.03
N LEU A 170 -4.87 24.42 0.19
CA LEU A 170 -5.57 24.03 1.42
C LEU A 170 -6.73 25.03 1.60
N GLU A 171 -7.97 24.58 1.47
CA GLU A 171 -9.17 25.38 1.80
C GLU A 171 -9.46 25.39 3.30
#